data_AF-A0A382FWM7-F1
#
_entry.id   AF-A0A382FWM7-F1
#
_cell.length_a   1.000
_cell.length_b   1.000
_cell.length_c   1.000
_cell.angle_alpha   90.00
_cell.angle_beta   90.00
_cell.angle_gamma   90.00
#
_symmetry.space_group_name_H-M   'P 1'
#
loop_
_entity.id
_entity.type
_entity.pdbx_description
1 polymer ?
#
loop_
_entity_poly.entity_id
_entity_poly.type
_entity_poly.pdbx_seq_one_letter_code
_entity_poly.pdbx_strand_id
1 'polypeptide(L)'
;MTKTFVFLDNTSEFYKLPKNLINSSETKIFSFNIIVHKLLEDKKIEHEIAESYLSKEDYFKIFDTTASFWEWHKSKSIEQEFQYENVNIL
;
A
#
# COMPACT_ATOMS: atom_id res chain seq x y z
N MET A 1 7.75 -14.76 -26.15
CA MET A 1 7.34 -15.35 -24.86
C MET A 1 6.48 -14.35 -24.12
N THR A 2 5.44 -14.81 -23.44
CA THR A 2 4.50 -13.95 -22.72
C THR A 2 4.90 -13.92 -21.24
N LYS A 3 5.28 -12.75 -20.73
CA LYS A 3 5.52 -12.55 -19.29
C LYS A 3 4.21 -12.32 -18.57
N THR A 4 4.04 -12.91 -17.40
CA THR A 4 2.86 -12.68 -16.55
C THR A 4 3.26 -11.88 -15.33
N PHE A 5 2.47 -10.84 -15.04
CA PHE A 5 2.65 -10.01 -13.86
C PHE A 5 1.47 -10.24 -12.92
N VAL A 6 1.78 -10.48 -11.64
CA VAL A 6 0.79 -10.74 -10.61
C VAL A 6 0.96 -9.70 -9.53
N PHE A 7 -0.12 -8.99 -9.22
CA PHE A 7 -0.15 -7.96 -8.21
C PHE A 7 -1.02 -8.47 -7.06
N LEU A 8 -0.46 -8.54 -5.86
CA LEU A 8 -1.13 -9.07 -4.67
C LEU A 8 -1.26 -7.98 -3.62
N ASP A 9 -2.50 -7.67 -3.27
CA ASP A 9 -2.85 -6.74 -2.19
C ASP A 9 -3.53 -7.46 -1.02
N ASN A 10 -3.93 -8.72 -1.17
CA ASN A 10 -4.42 -9.51 -0.06
C ASN A 10 -3.84 -10.93 -0.07
N THR A 11 -3.49 -11.42 1.12
CA THR A 11 -3.12 -12.82 1.36
C THR A 11 -4.13 -13.81 0.81
N SER A 12 -5.43 -13.49 0.80
CA SER A 12 -6.47 -14.37 0.25
C SER A 12 -6.36 -14.56 -1.27
N GLU A 13 -5.83 -13.58 -1.99
CA GLU A 13 -5.62 -13.64 -3.44
C GLU A 13 -4.52 -14.65 -3.78
N PHE A 14 -3.47 -14.70 -2.97
CA PHE A 14 -2.39 -15.66 -3.11
C PHE A 14 -2.90 -17.11 -3.14
N TYR A 15 -3.84 -17.48 -2.26
CA TYR A 15 -4.39 -18.84 -2.21
C TYR A 15 -5.30 -19.19 -3.38
N LYS A 16 -5.76 -18.20 -4.14
CA LYS A 16 -6.55 -18.41 -5.37
C LYS A 16 -5.66 -18.56 -6.60
N LEU A 17 -4.37 -18.24 -6.50
CA LEU A 17 -3.44 -18.36 -7.61
C LEU A 17 -3.19 -19.83 -7.95
N PRO A 18 -3.18 -20.20 -9.24
CA PRO A 18 -2.86 -21.55 -9.64
C PRO A 18 -1.34 -21.79 -9.44
N LYS A 19 -0.98 -22.95 -8.88
CA LYS A 19 0.40 -23.26 -8.44
C LYS A 19 1.44 -23.19 -9.56
N ASN A 20 1.03 -23.46 -10.80
CA ASN A 20 1.88 -23.36 -11.98
C ASN A 20 2.33 -21.92 -12.25
N LEU A 21 1.55 -20.92 -11.84
CA LEU A 21 1.88 -19.51 -12.01
C LEU A 21 2.97 -19.09 -11.02
N ILE A 22 2.85 -19.54 -9.77
CA ILE A 22 3.77 -19.16 -8.68
C ILE A 22 5.19 -19.68 -8.93
N ASN A 23 5.33 -20.85 -9.55
CA ASN A 23 6.62 -21.50 -9.78
C ASN A 23 7.21 -21.24 -11.18
N SER A 24 6.57 -20.39 -11.98
CA SER A 24 7.01 -20.12 -13.35
C SER A 24 8.05 -19.01 -13.39
N SER A 25 9.17 -19.24 -14.08
CA SER A 25 10.22 -18.23 -14.33
C SER A 25 9.72 -17.05 -15.19
N GLU A 26 8.60 -17.22 -15.87
CA GLU A 26 7.97 -16.17 -16.69
C GLU A 26 6.98 -15.31 -15.88
N THR A 27 6.78 -15.62 -14.60
CA THR A 27 5.87 -14.90 -13.71
C THR A 27 6.65 -14.01 -12.75
N LYS A 28 6.22 -12.75 -12.67
CA LYS A 28 6.76 -11.79 -11.70
C LYS A 28 5.65 -11.37 -10.73
N ILE A 29 5.88 -11.60 -9.44
CA ILE A 29 4.92 -11.33 -8.38
C ILE A 29 5.30 -10.04 -7.66
N PHE A 30 4.32 -9.20 -7.38
CA PHE A 30 4.47 -7.94 -6.64
C PHE A 30 3.60 -7.96 -5.38
N SER A 31 4.20 -7.65 -4.24
CA SER A 31 3.49 -7.43 -2.98
C SER A 31 3.19 -5.94 -2.80
N PHE A 32 1.91 -5.59 -2.60
CA PHE A 32 1.46 -4.20 -2.41
C PHE A 32 1.41 -3.74 -0.96
N ASN A 33 1.53 -4.67 -0.01
CA ASN A 33 1.59 -4.34 1.41
C ASN A 33 2.48 -5.30 2.18
N ILE A 34 2.84 -4.85 3.39
CA ILE A 34 3.75 -5.56 4.29
C ILE A 34 3.25 -6.95 4.71
N ILE A 35 1.93 -7.17 4.77
CA ILE A 35 1.35 -8.46 5.17
C ILE A 35 1.56 -9.49 4.06
N VAL A 36 1.30 -9.09 2.81
CA VAL A 36 1.55 -9.94 1.63
C VAL A 36 3.05 -10.20 1.46
N HIS A 37 3.89 -9.18 1.61
CA HIS A 37 5.35 -9.33 1.53
C HIS A 37 5.86 -10.41 2.51
N LYS A 38 5.49 -10.30 3.79
CA LYS A 38 5.85 -11.29 4.81
C LYS A 38 5.36 -12.70 4.49
N LEU A 39 4.11 -12.83 4.01
CA LEU A 39 3.56 -14.13 3.61
C LEU A 39 4.40 -14.79 2.50
N LEU A 40 4.81 -14.02 1.49
CA LEU A 40 5.59 -14.52 0.36
C LEU A 40 7.03 -14.84 0.78
N GLU A 41 7.62 -14.02 1.65
CA GLU A 41 8.95 -14.25 2.24
C GLU A 41 8.99 -15.53 3.07
N ASP A 42 8.01 -15.73 3.97
CA ASP A 42 7.87 -16.95 4.79
C ASP A 42 7.75 -18.22 3.91
N LYS A 43 7.11 -18.08 2.75
CA LYS A 43 6.94 -19.17 1.76
C LYS A 43 8.13 -19.32 0.81
N LYS A 44 9.15 -18.46 0.91
CA LYS A 44 10.33 -18.43 0.03
C LYS A 44 9.96 -18.27 -1.44
N ILE A 45 8.95 -17.45 -1.73
CA ILE A 45 8.50 -17.15 -3.08
C ILE A 45 9.22 -15.90 -3.56
N GLU A 46 9.81 -15.96 -4.75
CA GLU A 46 10.45 -14.79 -5.36
C GLU A 46 9.39 -13.74 -5.72
N HIS A 47 9.56 -12.52 -5.24
CA HIS A 47 8.64 -11.42 -5.45
C HIS A 47 9.34 -10.08 -5.25
N GLU A 48 8.71 -9.01 -5.74
CA GLU A 48 9.17 -7.64 -5.54
C GLU A 48 8.17 -6.83 -4.72
N ILE A 49 8.68 -5.87 -3.95
CA ILE A 49 7.85 -4.94 -3.20
C ILE A 49 7.42 -3.82 -4.16
N ALA A 50 6.12 -3.64 -4.38
CA ALA A 50 5.62 -2.65 -5.32
C ALA A 50 6.08 -1.22 -4.97
N GLU A 51 6.20 -0.91 -3.68
CA GLU A 51 6.66 0.38 -3.17
C GLU A 51 8.10 0.71 -3.59
N SER A 52 8.94 -0.28 -3.94
CA SER A 52 10.30 -0.02 -4.43
C SER A 52 10.35 0.67 -5.79
N TYR A 53 9.22 0.74 -6.50
CA TYR A 53 9.07 1.44 -7.77
C TYR A 53 8.66 2.91 -7.60
N LEU A 54 8.33 3.34 -6.39
CA LEU A 54 7.99 4.74 -6.14
C LEU A 54 9.23 5.63 -6.29
N SER A 55 9.04 6.77 -6.93
CA SER A 55 10.04 7.84 -6.87
C SER A 55 10.15 8.37 -5.44
N LYS A 56 11.27 9.03 -5.13
CA LYS A 56 11.45 9.66 -3.82
C LYS A 56 10.39 10.74 -3.59
N GLU A 57 10.02 11.46 -4.64
CA GLU A 57 9.00 12.50 -4.65
C GLU A 57 7.62 11.91 -4.35
N ASP A 58 7.25 10.79 -4.99
CA ASP A 58 5.97 10.12 -4.74
C ASP A 58 5.91 9.54 -3.32
N TYR A 59 7.01 8.98 -2.84
CA TYR A 59 7.11 8.46 -1.47
C TYR A 59 6.84 9.57 -0.43
N PHE A 60 7.46 10.75 -0.57
CA PHE A 60 7.19 11.88 0.33
C PHE A 60 5.77 12.39 0.19
N LYS A 61 5.24 12.46 -1.03
CA LYS A 61 3.85 12.89 -1.24
C LYS A 61 2.85 11.97 -0.52
N ILE A 62 3.05 10.65 -0.59
CA ILE A 62 2.22 9.67 0.13
C ILE A 62 2.35 9.87 1.64
N PHE A 63 3.57 10.04 2.15
CA PHE A 63 3.83 10.29 3.56
C PHE A 63 3.15 11.56 4.06
N ASP A 64 3.36 12.69 3.40
CA ASP A 64 2.78 13.98 3.76
C ASP A 64 1.25 13.95 3.71
N THR A 65 0.69 13.27 2.70
CA THR A 65 -0.76 13.08 2.60
C THR A 65 -1.28 12.28 3.80
N THR A 66 -0.61 11.18 4.15
CA THR A 66 -0.99 10.34 5.30
C THR A 66 -0.88 11.12 6.62
N ALA A 67 0.19 11.90 6.79
CA ALA A 67 0.39 12.76 7.95
C ALA A 67 -0.70 13.85 8.03
N SER A 68 -1.11 14.43 6.90
CA SER A 68 -2.19 15.43 6.88
C SER A 68 -3.54 14.86 7.33
N PHE A 69 -3.82 13.59 7.05
CA PHE A 69 -5.00 12.90 7.58
C PHE A 69 -4.89 12.64 9.09
N TRP A 70 -3.71 12.33 9.62
CA TRP A 70 -3.51 12.25 11.06
C TRP A 70 -3.74 13.61 11.74
N GLU A 71 -3.27 14.68 11.09
CA GLU A 71 -3.42 16.05 11.56
C GLU A 71 -4.73 16.73 11.11
N TRP A 72 -5.75 15.97 10.72
CA TRP A 72 -7.00 16.47 10.12
C TRP A 72 -7.62 17.65 10.88
N HIS A 73 -7.56 17.64 12.22
CA HIS A 73 -8.05 18.70 13.11
C HIS A 73 -7.39 20.08 12.91
N LYS A 74 -6.20 20.14 12.28
CA LYS A 74 -5.50 21.38 11.94
C LYS A 74 -5.97 21.94 10.60
N SER A 75 -6.81 21.22 9.86
CA SER A 75 -7.37 21.73 8.62
C SER A 75 -8.27 22.92 8.91
N LYS A 76 -8.08 24.03 8.18
CA LYS A 76 -8.96 25.22 8.27
C LYS A 76 -10.42 24.90 8.00
N SER A 77 -10.69 23.93 7.13
CA SER A 77 -12.06 23.51 6.84
C SER A 77 -12.72 22.83 8.05
N ILE A 78 -11.95 22.14 8.86
CA ILE A 78 -12.42 21.48 10.09
C ILE A 78 -12.50 22.50 11.22
N GLU A 79 -11.52 23.39 11.35
CA GLU A 79 -11.49 24.44 12.36
C GLU A 79 -12.79 25.27 12.37
N GLN A 80 -13.35 25.59 11.19
CA GLN A 80 -14.60 26.34 11.06
C GLN A 80 -15.84 25.55 11.50
N GLU A 81 -15.85 24.23 11.28
CA GLU A 81 -16.97 23.34 11.64
C GLU A 81 -17.02 23.06 13.16
N PHE A 82 -15.87 23.15 13.84
CA PHE A 82 -15.72 22.88 15.27
C PHE A 82 -15.47 24.15 16.10
N GLN A 83 -16.17 25.23 15.76
CA GLN A 83 -16.21 26.46 16.55
C GLN A 83 -17.60 26.67 17.18
N TYR A 84 -17.63 26.88 18.49
CA TYR A 84 -18.80 27.38 19.21
C TYR A 84 -18.47 28.75 19.80
N GLU A 85 -19.18 29.80 19.39
CA GLU A 85 -18.93 31.18 19.84
C GLU A 85 -17.46 31.65 19.69
N ASN A 86 -16.80 31.27 18.59
CA ASN A 86 -15.37 31.51 18.33
C ASN A 86 -14.40 30.76 19.27
N VAL A 87 -14.91 29.78 20.02
CA VAL A 87 -14.10 28.84 20.82
C VAL A 87 -13.96 27.54 20.04
N ASN A 88 -12.73 27.09 19.83
CA ASN A 88 -12.45 25.77 19.26
C ASN A 88 -12.84 24.70 20.30
N ILE A 89 -13.71 23.77 19.90
CA ILE A 89 -14.24 22.71 20.77
C ILE A 89 -13.61 21.32 20.55
N LEU A 90 -12.51 21.24 19.78
CA LEU A 90 -11.66 20.05 19.65
C LEU A 90 -10.61 19.93 20.76
#